data_AF-A0A261BTL2-F1
#
_entry.id   AF-A0A261BTL2-F1
#
_cell.length_a   1.000
_cell.length_b   1.000
_cell.length_c   1.000
_cell.angle_alpha   90.00
_cell.angle_beta   90.00
_cell.angle_gamma   90.00
#
_symmetry.space_group_name_H-M   'P 1'
#
loop_
_entity.id
_entity.type
_entity.pdbx_description
1 polymer ?
#
loop_
_entity_poly.entity_id
_entity_poly.type
_entity_poly.pdbx_seq_one_letter_code
_entity_poly.pdbx_strand_id
1 'polypeptide(L)'
;MAEAFANDPIALRQVIAYEALGNVPPFDGYKKMCKRIGDGLIEYIDYEFWYMRFARGEMDMQFDGRLMMHKVSPRLRTCIESMDPKLKRLSFKSGKEHSEINYDFTDVIYRQGKDDGCLVKCTHRKKIVSIPNSNHFELALHDISVVFNNPKLHLESLYICVDADKMQRLQEILERGGIKIKTNRVEFHTVNSTEEAAILPCLQSGTLENIIIHMREYKNTKTDKLDEMRERIRKLNEMMECKESKMLTLHLDFDENFPIEQLLNCRGLTLRSNTWRWFVSASTILIQSPVLETFVFDIYDSFELKEAIRNNGNPLWKAVETQDGIFMIEGLEQVFKLGISISRIRLTRQ
;
A
#
# COMPACT_ATOMS: atom_id res chain seq x y z
N MET A 1 -28.76 30.79 14.62
CA MET A 1 -27.39 31.13 14.19
C MET A 1 -26.78 29.97 13.41
N ALA A 2 -26.78 28.74 13.95
CA ALA A 2 -26.37 27.53 13.24
C ALA A 2 -27.04 27.36 11.85
N GLU A 3 -28.35 27.55 11.74
CA GLU A 3 -29.08 27.46 10.45
C GLU A 3 -28.65 28.48 9.39
N ALA A 4 -28.10 29.64 9.80
CA ALA A 4 -27.60 30.66 8.87
C ALA A 4 -26.23 30.25 8.29
N PHE A 5 -25.38 29.63 9.10
CA PHE A 5 -24.07 29.11 8.66
C PHE A 5 -24.17 27.76 7.94
N ALA A 6 -25.15 26.92 8.29
CA ALA A 6 -25.39 25.63 7.63
C ALA A 6 -25.69 25.79 6.12
N ASN A 7 -26.28 26.92 5.73
CA ASN A 7 -26.60 27.24 4.34
C ASN A 7 -25.59 28.17 3.67
N ASP A 8 -24.56 28.64 4.38
CA ASP A 8 -23.54 29.56 3.87
C ASP A 8 -22.11 29.12 4.26
N PRO A 9 -21.49 28.25 3.43
CA PRO A 9 -20.12 27.78 3.64
C PRO A 9 -19.08 28.91 3.59
N ILE A 10 -19.37 30.04 2.92
CA ILE A 10 -18.46 31.18 2.84
C ILE A 10 -18.43 31.92 4.17
N ALA A 11 -19.60 32.14 4.78
CA ALA A 11 -19.68 32.72 6.12
C ALA A 11 -18.93 31.87 7.15
N LEU A 12 -19.00 30.54 7.05
CA LEU A 12 -18.26 29.65 7.93
C LEU A 12 -16.74 29.80 7.74
N ARG A 13 -16.28 29.85 6.48
CA ARG A 13 -14.85 30.06 6.15
C ARG A 13 -14.34 31.43 6.61
N GLN A 14 -15.16 32.47 6.58
CA GLN A 14 -14.81 33.80 7.12
C GLN A 14 -14.51 33.76 8.63
N VAL A 15 -15.28 32.98 9.39
CA VAL A 15 -15.05 32.78 10.83
C VAL A 15 -13.71 32.08 11.06
N ILE A 16 -13.42 31.03 10.29
CA ILE A 16 -12.15 30.30 10.36
C ILE A 16 -10.97 31.21 10.00
N ALA A 17 -11.13 32.06 8.98
CA ALA A 17 -10.12 33.03 8.57
C ALA A 17 -9.82 34.06 9.66
N TYR A 18 -10.86 34.54 10.36
CA TYR A 18 -10.70 35.46 11.48
C TYR A 18 -9.92 34.83 12.64
N GLU A 19 -10.25 33.60 13.03
CA GLU A 19 -9.51 32.88 14.08
C GLU A 19 -8.04 32.64 13.68
N ALA A 20 -7.79 32.32 12.40
CA ALA A 20 -6.45 32.13 11.86
C ALA A 20 -5.60 33.41 11.87
N LEU A 21 -6.17 34.54 11.48
CA LEU A 21 -5.52 35.86 11.57
C LEU A 21 -5.22 36.27 13.02
N GLY A 22 -6.00 35.77 13.98
CA GLY A 22 -5.79 35.95 15.41
C GLY A 22 -4.73 35.04 16.03
N ASN A 23 -4.11 34.14 15.25
CA ASN A 23 -3.15 33.13 15.72
C ASN A 23 -3.67 32.26 16.88
N VAL A 24 -4.97 31.98 16.91
CA VAL A 24 -5.57 31.12 17.94
C VAL A 24 -5.21 29.66 17.63
N PRO A 25 -4.64 28.87 18.56
CA PRO A 25 -4.33 27.46 18.29
C PRO A 25 -5.50 26.73 17.62
N PRO A 26 -5.29 25.98 16.51
CA PRO A 26 -6.38 25.52 15.64
C PRO A 26 -7.49 24.77 16.39
N PHE A 27 -7.11 23.87 17.30
CA PHE A 27 -8.05 23.09 18.10
C PHE A 27 -8.85 23.94 19.10
N ASP A 28 -8.24 24.98 19.66
CA ASP A 28 -8.94 25.92 20.56
C ASP A 28 -9.90 26.81 19.78
N GLY A 29 -9.51 27.25 18.58
CA GLY A 29 -10.37 27.98 17.65
C GLY A 29 -11.60 27.14 17.25
N TYR A 30 -11.40 25.87 16.91
CA TYR A 30 -12.48 24.94 16.60
C TYR A 30 -13.47 24.77 17.77
N LYS A 31 -12.98 24.50 18.98
CA LYS A 31 -13.84 24.37 20.17
C LYS A 31 -14.64 25.64 20.46
N LYS A 32 -14.01 26.81 20.32
CA LYS A 32 -14.69 28.11 20.49
C LYS A 32 -15.76 28.32 19.44
N MET A 33 -15.46 27.97 18.18
CA MET A 33 -16.40 28.06 17.07
C MET A 33 -17.60 27.14 17.32
N CYS A 34 -17.39 25.85 17.57
CA CYS A 34 -18.43 24.87 17.92
C CYS A 34 -19.35 25.38 19.04
N LYS A 35 -18.76 25.92 20.12
CA LYS A 35 -19.51 26.48 21.25
C LYS A 35 -20.32 27.74 20.90
N ARG A 36 -19.86 28.56 19.93
CA ARG A 36 -20.48 29.83 19.55
C ARG A 36 -21.55 29.70 18.48
N ILE A 37 -21.28 28.91 17.44
CA ILE A 37 -22.13 28.83 16.25
C ILE A 37 -22.91 27.51 16.13
N GLY A 38 -22.54 26.47 16.89
CA GLY A 38 -23.20 25.17 16.95
C GLY A 38 -22.28 24.01 16.53
N ASP A 39 -22.49 22.84 17.13
CA ASP A 39 -21.81 21.60 16.77
C ASP A 39 -22.31 21.04 15.43
N GLY A 40 -21.45 20.33 14.71
CA GLY A 40 -21.80 19.63 13.47
C GLY A 40 -21.89 20.48 12.20
N LEU A 41 -21.50 21.77 12.25
CA LEU A 41 -21.47 22.65 11.07
C LEU A 41 -20.28 22.39 10.13
N ILE A 42 -19.16 21.93 10.69
CA ILE A 42 -17.93 21.55 9.97
C ILE A 42 -17.14 20.62 10.87
N GLU A 43 -16.51 19.62 10.28
CA GLU A 43 -15.64 18.71 11.02
C GLU A 43 -14.29 19.39 11.33
N TYR A 44 -13.61 18.93 12.38
CA TYR A 44 -12.31 19.50 12.76
C TYR A 44 -11.28 19.46 11.61
N ILE A 45 -11.32 18.41 10.77
CA ILE A 45 -10.37 18.25 9.67
C ILE A 45 -10.56 19.30 8.57
N ASP A 46 -11.82 19.57 8.21
CA ASP A 46 -12.16 20.63 7.26
C ASP A 46 -11.87 22.01 7.86
N TYR A 47 -12.13 22.19 9.16
CA TYR A 47 -11.76 23.39 9.89
C TYR A 47 -10.24 23.63 9.86
N GLU A 48 -9.44 22.61 10.20
CA GLU A 48 -7.97 22.69 10.25
C GLU A 48 -7.40 22.97 8.87
N PHE A 49 -7.94 22.34 7.83
CA PHE A 49 -7.60 22.64 6.45
C PHE A 49 -7.78 24.14 6.13
N TRP A 50 -8.97 24.69 6.38
CA TRP A 50 -9.26 26.10 6.12
C TRP A 50 -8.42 27.04 7.00
N TYR A 51 -8.28 26.70 8.29
CA TYR A 51 -7.48 27.45 9.25
C TYR A 51 -6.03 27.57 8.78
N MET A 52 -5.41 26.46 8.40
CA MET A 52 -4.01 26.45 7.96
C MET A 52 -3.82 27.22 6.66
N ARG A 53 -4.80 27.21 5.76
CA ARG A 53 -4.76 28.03 4.53
C ARG A 53 -4.84 29.53 4.83
N PHE A 54 -5.75 29.95 5.70
CA PHE A 54 -5.88 31.35 6.08
C PHE A 54 -4.70 31.85 6.92
N ALA A 55 -4.16 31.03 7.82
CA ALA A 55 -2.95 31.33 8.59
C ALA A 55 -1.73 31.56 7.69
N ARG A 56 -1.74 30.99 6.48
CA ARG A 56 -0.71 31.15 5.44
C ARG A 56 -1.02 32.28 4.44
N GLY A 57 -2.11 33.04 4.66
CA GLY A 57 -2.51 34.17 3.82
C GLY A 57 -3.31 33.81 2.57
N GLU A 58 -3.73 32.55 2.39
CA GLU A 58 -4.54 32.11 1.25
C GLU A 58 -6.03 32.42 1.46
N MET A 59 -6.43 33.67 1.24
CA MET A 59 -7.76 34.20 1.60
C MET A 59 -8.89 33.90 0.60
N ASP A 60 -8.69 33.00 -0.37
CA ASP A 60 -9.75 32.62 -1.31
C ASP A 60 -10.83 31.78 -0.62
N MET A 61 -11.89 32.45 -0.16
CA MET A 61 -13.03 31.84 0.55
C MET A 61 -13.91 30.98 -0.36
N GLN A 62 -13.83 31.19 -1.67
CA GLN A 62 -14.55 30.39 -2.66
C GLN A 62 -13.71 29.21 -3.16
N PHE A 63 -12.51 29.04 -2.61
CA PHE A 63 -11.66 27.94 -2.97
C PHE A 63 -12.44 26.63 -2.80
N ASP A 64 -12.41 25.84 -3.85
CA ASP A 64 -13.01 24.52 -3.86
C ASP A 64 -11.84 23.54 -3.97
N GLY A 65 -11.62 22.73 -2.93
CA GLY A 65 -10.66 21.63 -3.01
C GLY A 65 -10.99 20.66 -4.16
N ARG A 66 -12.27 20.60 -4.56
CA ARG A 66 -12.70 19.86 -5.75
C ARG A 66 -12.20 20.54 -7.04
N LEU A 67 -12.04 21.87 -7.09
CA LEU A 67 -11.48 22.57 -8.26
C LEU A 67 -10.02 22.20 -8.56
N MET A 68 -9.25 21.71 -7.58
CA MET A 68 -7.89 21.19 -7.83
C MET A 68 -7.95 19.96 -8.74
N MET A 69 -8.90 19.05 -8.47
CA MET A 69 -9.23 17.88 -9.29
C MET A 69 -9.97 18.23 -10.60
N HIS A 70 -10.83 19.26 -10.59
CA HIS A 70 -11.59 19.71 -11.79
C HIS A 70 -10.68 20.39 -12.83
N LYS A 71 -9.53 20.94 -12.39
CA LYS A 71 -8.50 21.57 -13.23
C LYS A 71 -7.45 20.60 -13.77
N VAL A 72 -7.43 19.33 -13.38
CA VAL A 72 -6.43 18.34 -13.87
C VAL A 72 -6.99 17.31 -14.87
N SER A 73 -8.26 16.88 -14.78
CA SER A 73 -8.85 15.97 -15.79
C SER A 73 -10.39 15.96 -15.76
N PRO A 74 -11.09 16.12 -16.91
CA PRO A 74 -12.54 15.87 -17.00
C PRO A 74 -12.89 14.38 -16.76
N ARG A 75 -11.96 13.45 -16.98
CA ARG A 75 -12.15 12.03 -16.63
C ARG A 75 -12.07 11.78 -15.13
N LEU A 76 -11.11 12.37 -14.43
CA LEU A 76 -11.06 12.29 -12.95
C LEU A 76 -12.27 12.99 -12.34
N ARG A 77 -12.70 14.10 -12.95
CA ARG A 77 -13.99 14.73 -12.64
C ARG A 77 -15.13 13.71 -12.74
N THR A 78 -15.29 13.02 -13.87
CA THR A 78 -16.34 11.99 -14.02
C THR A 78 -16.14 10.82 -13.05
N CYS A 79 -14.92 10.34 -12.81
CA CYS A 79 -14.66 9.24 -11.88
C CYS A 79 -15.06 9.59 -10.45
N ILE A 80 -14.75 10.81 -10.01
CA ILE A 80 -14.98 11.32 -8.65
C ILE A 80 -16.43 11.79 -8.49
N GLU A 81 -16.98 12.54 -9.45
CA GLU A 81 -18.37 13.05 -9.41
C GLU A 81 -19.42 11.96 -9.67
N SER A 82 -19.09 10.90 -10.40
CA SER A 82 -20.05 9.83 -10.71
C SER A 82 -19.96 8.61 -9.78
N MET A 83 -19.05 8.59 -8.81
CA MET A 83 -18.67 7.34 -8.12
C MET A 83 -18.39 6.24 -9.16
N ASP A 84 -17.60 6.52 -10.20
CA ASP A 84 -17.50 5.63 -11.36
C ASP A 84 -16.93 4.27 -10.92
N PRO A 85 -17.71 3.18 -10.98
CA PRO A 85 -17.31 1.85 -10.52
C PRO A 85 -16.25 1.18 -11.42
N LYS A 86 -15.59 1.95 -12.31
CA LYS A 86 -14.65 1.45 -13.33
C LYS A 86 -13.18 1.69 -13.03
N LEU A 87 -12.83 2.46 -11.99
CA LEU A 87 -11.42 2.59 -11.59
C LEU A 87 -10.92 1.24 -11.11
N LYS A 88 -10.04 0.60 -11.90
CA LYS A 88 -9.55 -0.75 -11.61
C LYS A 88 -8.20 -0.73 -10.92
N ARG A 89 -7.32 0.19 -11.32
CA ARG A 89 -5.94 0.23 -10.82
C ARG A 89 -5.59 1.61 -10.29
N LEU A 90 -4.97 1.59 -9.12
CA LEU A 90 -4.43 2.79 -8.47
C LEU A 90 -2.98 2.52 -8.09
N SER A 91 -2.08 3.43 -8.48
CA SER A 91 -0.69 3.40 -8.02
C SER A 91 -0.34 4.72 -7.36
N PHE A 92 0.19 4.65 -6.14
CA PHE A 92 0.69 5.79 -5.39
C PHE A 92 2.18 5.66 -5.15
N LYS A 93 2.93 6.65 -5.63
CA LYS A 93 4.38 6.72 -5.44
C LYS A 93 4.74 8.08 -4.88
N SER A 94 5.64 8.12 -3.91
CA SER A 94 6.14 9.40 -3.41
C SER A 94 7.60 9.31 -2.99
N GLY A 95 8.44 10.09 -3.66
CA GLY A 95 9.84 10.28 -3.33
C GLY A 95 10.08 11.55 -2.51
N LYS A 96 11.31 12.06 -2.54
CA LYS A 96 11.73 13.26 -1.81
C LYS A 96 11.18 14.58 -2.37
N GLU A 97 11.07 14.68 -3.70
CA GLU A 97 10.74 15.93 -4.39
C GLU A 97 9.56 15.79 -5.35
N HIS A 98 8.95 14.62 -5.43
CA HIS A 98 7.78 14.40 -6.26
C HIS A 98 6.92 13.26 -5.75
N SER A 99 5.63 13.35 -6.07
CA SER A 99 4.64 12.29 -5.90
C SER A 99 3.94 12.04 -7.23
N GLU A 100 3.45 10.83 -7.40
CA GLU A 100 2.77 10.39 -8.60
C GLU A 100 1.59 9.52 -8.20
N ILE A 101 0.42 9.86 -8.74
CA ILE A 101 -0.76 9.01 -8.66
C ILE A 101 -1.14 8.59 -10.08
N ASN A 102 -1.19 7.30 -10.31
CA ASN A 102 -1.70 6.73 -11.56
C ASN A 102 -3.11 6.15 -11.30
N TYR A 103 -4.05 6.61 -12.10
CA TYR A 103 -5.43 6.14 -12.17
C TYR A 103 -5.63 5.41 -13.49
N ASP A 104 -5.51 4.09 -13.49
CA ASP A 104 -5.51 3.21 -14.67
C ASP A 104 -4.50 3.57 -15.77
N PHE A 105 -4.78 4.62 -16.55
CA PHE A 105 -3.97 5.11 -17.68
C PHE A 105 -3.69 6.61 -17.58
N THR A 106 -4.07 7.24 -16.46
CA THR A 106 -3.90 8.68 -16.23
C THR A 106 -2.95 8.90 -15.06
N ASP A 107 -1.77 9.46 -15.35
CA ASP A 107 -0.85 9.91 -14.30
C ASP A 107 -1.12 11.36 -13.93
N VAL A 108 -1.02 11.63 -12.64
CA VAL A 108 -0.95 12.97 -12.04
C VAL A 108 0.35 13.04 -11.26
N ILE A 109 1.24 13.91 -11.70
CA ILE A 109 2.58 14.08 -11.17
C ILE A 109 2.64 15.42 -10.45
N TYR A 110 2.99 15.37 -9.17
CA TYR A 110 3.21 16.51 -8.28
C TYR A 110 4.71 16.64 -8.10
N ARG A 111 5.30 17.76 -8.53
CA ARG A 111 6.73 18.03 -8.36
C ARG A 111 6.91 19.23 -7.47
N GLN A 112 7.80 19.14 -6.48
CA GLN A 112 8.19 20.30 -5.71
C GLN A 112 8.91 21.28 -6.64
N GLY A 113 8.39 22.51 -6.70
CA GLY A 113 8.99 23.63 -7.41
C GLY A 113 10.07 24.30 -6.57
N LYS A 114 10.83 25.20 -7.20
CA LYS A 114 11.92 25.95 -6.55
C LYS A 114 11.43 27.06 -5.62
N ASP A 115 10.20 27.53 -5.83
CA ASP A 115 9.61 28.69 -5.13
C ASP A 115 8.66 28.23 -4.00
N ASP A 116 8.95 27.11 -3.33
CA ASP A 116 8.10 26.45 -2.33
C ASP A 116 6.67 26.07 -2.80
N GLY A 117 6.35 26.27 -4.07
CA GLY A 117 5.14 25.78 -4.73
C GLY A 117 5.28 24.37 -5.29
N CYS A 118 4.16 23.73 -5.63
CA CYS A 118 4.11 22.45 -6.31
C CYS A 118 3.62 22.60 -7.76
N LEU A 119 4.35 22.01 -8.69
CA LEU A 119 3.94 21.89 -10.09
C LEU A 119 3.19 20.58 -10.30
N VAL A 120 1.94 20.68 -10.76
CA VAL A 120 1.07 19.54 -11.04
C VAL A 120 0.89 19.38 -12.54
N LYS A 121 1.19 18.18 -13.02
CA LYS A 121 1.03 17.79 -14.42
C LYS A 121 0.16 16.54 -14.51
N CYS A 122 -0.81 16.55 -15.43
CA CYS A 122 -1.59 15.37 -15.76
C CYS A 122 -1.25 14.91 -17.19
N THR A 123 -1.08 13.61 -17.42
CA THR A 123 -0.67 13.04 -18.73
C THR A 123 -1.57 13.48 -19.89
N HIS A 124 -2.86 13.68 -19.64
CA HIS A 124 -3.83 14.09 -20.68
C HIS A 124 -3.99 15.61 -20.84
N ARG A 125 -3.24 16.43 -20.08
CA ARG A 125 -3.25 17.90 -20.23
C ARG A 125 -1.88 18.42 -20.60
N LYS A 126 -1.82 19.27 -21.62
CA LYS A 126 -0.60 19.99 -22.01
C LYS A 126 -0.19 21.06 -20.98
N LYS A 127 -1.16 21.59 -20.22
CA LYS A 127 -0.93 22.67 -19.24
C LYS A 127 -0.45 22.09 -17.91
N ILE A 128 0.68 22.60 -17.43
CA ILE A 128 1.15 22.41 -16.06
C ILE A 128 0.51 23.48 -15.18
N VAL A 129 0.04 23.07 -14.00
CA VAL A 129 -0.54 23.97 -13.00
C VAL A 129 0.50 24.20 -11.92
N SER A 130 0.82 25.46 -11.61
CA SER A 130 1.62 25.79 -10.45
C SER A 130 0.70 26.13 -9.29
N ILE A 131 0.95 25.49 -8.14
CA ILE A 131 0.23 25.72 -6.90
C ILE A 131 1.25 26.28 -5.91
N PRO A 132 1.20 27.58 -5.58
CA PRO A 132 2.16 28.18 -4.65
C PRO A 132 2.08 27.55 -3.25
N ASN A 133 3.17 27.64 -2.48
CA ASN A 133 3.27 27.27 -1.06
C ASN A 133 2.69 25.88 -0.72
N SER A 134 2.90 24.91 -1.61
CA SER A 134 2.28 23.60 -1.52
C SER A 134 3.32 22.51 -1.56
N ASN A 135 3.12 21.51 -0.72
CA ASN A 135 3.96 20.32 -0.68
C ASN A 135 3.41 19.26 -1.64
N HIS A 136 4.29 18.68 -2.45
CA HIS A 136 3.90 17.68 -3.45
C HIS A 136 3.21 16.44 -2.84
N PHE A 137 3.66 15.99 -1.67
CA PHE A 137 3.12 14.80 -1.01
C PHE A 137 1.78 15.08 -0.38
N GLU A 138 1.61 16.19 0.33
CA GLU A 138 0.32 16.56 0.94
C GLU A 138 -0.78 16.75 -0.12
N LEU A 139 -0.44 17.35 -1.28
CA LEU A 139 -1.39 17.45 -2.39
C LEU A 139 -1.78 16.09 -2.95
N ALA A 140 -0.80 15.22 -3.19
CA ALA A 140 -1.08 13.88 -3.69
C ALA A 140 -1.88 13.04 -2.67
N LEU A 141 -1.58 13.21 -1.38
CA LEU A 141 -2.23 12.51 -0.29
C LEU A 141 -3.69 12.96 -0.09
N HIS A 142 -3.95 14.26 -0.20
CA HIS A 142 -5.31 14.78 -0.27
C HIS A 142 -6.06 14.18 -1.46
N ASP A 143 -5.42 14.12 -2.62
CA ASP A 143 -6.06 13.68 -3.84
C ASP A 143 -6.40 12.18 -3.82
N ILE A 144 -5.53 11.34 -3.24
CA ILE A 144 -5.80 9.91 -3.09
C ILE A 144 -6.80 9.62 -1.96
N SER A 145 -6.84 10.42 -0.89
CA SER A 145 -7.80 10.21 0.21
C SER A 145 -9.24 10.43 -0.23
N VAL A 146 -9.48 11.42 -1.10
CA VAL A 146 -10.78 11.63 -1.75
C VAL A 146 -11.23 10.38 -2.51
N VAL A 147 -10.30 9.70 -3.19
CA VAL A 147 -10.58 8.49 -3.97
C VAL A 147 -10.91 7.33 -3.04
N PHE A 148 -10.14 7.13 -1.97
CA PHE A 148 -10.38 6.06 -1.00
C PHE A 148 -11.66 6.25 -0.19
N ASN A 149 -12.14 7.48 -0.01
CA ASN A 149 -13.42 7.78 0.63
C ASN A 149 -14.65 7.31 -0.17
N ASN A 150 -14.49 6.81 -1.40
CA ASN A 150 -15.61 6.30 -2.18
C ASN A 150 -15.99 4.86 -1.74
N PRO A 151 -17.16 4.63 -1.12
CA PRO A 151 -17.55 3.31 -0.59
C PRO A 151 -17.83 2.27 -1.69
N LYS A 152 -18.05 2.72 -2.94
CA LYS A 152 -18.24 1.86 -4.13
C LYS A 152 -16.92 1.51 -4.83
N LEU A 153 -15.81 2.10 -4.41
CA LEU A 153 -14.51 1.80 -4.99
C LEU A 153 -14.13 0.35 -4.70
N HIS A 154 -13.85 -0.39 -5.76
CA HIS A 154 -13.25 -1.72 -5.70
C HIS A 154 -12.11 -1.76 -6.70
N LEU A 155 -10.89 -1.88 -6.23
CA LEU A 155 -9.70 -1.95 -7.07
C LEU A 155 -9.41 -3.40 -7.46
N GLU A 156 -9.08 -3.63 -8.73
CA GLU A 156 -8.42 -4.88 -9.15
C GLU A 156 -6.97 -4.91 -8.67
N SER A 157 -6.31 -3.74 -8.58
CA SER A 157 -4.92 -3.64 -8.13
C SER A 157 -4.61 -2.29 -7.47
N LEU A 158 -3.98 -2.34 -6.31
CA LEU A 158 -3.43 -1.19 -5.59
C LEU A 158 -1.90 -1.33 -5.49
N TYR A 159 -1.16 -0.32 -5.89
CA TYR A 159 0.31 -0.28 -5.76
C TYR A 159 0.73 0.91 -4.89
N ILE A 160 1.60 0.68 -3.91
CA ILE A 160 2.09 1.72 -3.00
C ILE A 160 3.61 1.64 -2.88
N CYS A 161 4.29 2.77 -3.12
CA CYS A 161 5.73 2.93 -2.96
C CYS A 161 6.02 4.30 -2.34
N VAL A 162 6.13 4.33 -1.01
CA VAL A 162 6.44 5.52 -0.21
C VAL A 162 7.37 5.13 0.94
N ASP A 163 8.07 6.10 1.51
CA ASP A 163 8.88 5.88 2.72
C ASP A 163 8.01 5.74 3.98
N ALA A 164 8.63 5.35 5.09
CA ALA A 164 7.97 5.09 6.38
C ALA A 164 7.15 6.28 6.90
N ASP A 165 7.71 7.49 6.90
CA ASP A 165 7.03 8.68 7.42
C ASP A 165 5.77 8.99 6.59
N LYS A 166 5.88 8.89 5.25
CA LYS A 166 4.74 9.08 4.34
C LYS A 166 3.72 7.96 4.47
N MET A 167 4.14 6.71 4.72
CA MET A 167 3.21 5.61 4.93
C MET A 167 2.41 5.80 6.22
N GLN A 168 3.08 6.20 7.31
CA GLN A 168 2.41 6.51 8.56
C GLN A 168 1.38 7.63 8.36
N ARG A 169 1.75 8.68 7.61
CA ARG A 169 0.82 9.77 7.31
C ARG A 169 -0.39 9.32 6.48
N LEU A 170 -0.20 8.39 5.54
CA LEU A 170 -1.30 7.76 4.81
C LEU A 170 -2.19 6.90 5.73
N GLN A 171 -1.59 6.07 6.57
CA GLN A 171 -2.29 5.24 7.56
C GLN A 171 -3.19 6.10 8.46
N GLU A 172 -2.68 7.20 9.01
CA GLU A 172 -3.44 8.11 9.87
C GLU A 172 -4.73 8.59 9.21
N ILE A 173 -4.69 8.92 7.92
CA ILE A 173 -5.87 9.39 7.18
C ILE A 173 -6.86 8.25 6.96
N LEU A 174 -6.37 7.06 6.58
CA LEU A 174 -7.23 5.89 6.38
C LEU A 174 -7.93 5.48 7.67
N GLU A 175 -7.20 5.45 8.79
CA GLU A 175 -7.75 5.09 10.10
C GLU A 175 -8.74 6.12 10.63
N ARG A 176 -8.40 7.42 10.56
CA ARG A 176 -9.29 8.51 11.01
C ARG A 176 -10.60 8.53 10.23
N GLY A 177 -10.54 8.26 8.92
CA GLY A 177 -11.74 8.19 8.07
C GLY A 177 -12.52 6.87 8.20
N GLY A 178 -12.04 5.90 8.99
CA GLY A 178 -12.63 4.56 9.06
C GLY A 178 -12.63 3.83 7.70
N ILE A 179 -11.66 4.17 6.85
CA ILE A 179 -11.62 3.73 5.46
C ILE A 179 -11.14 2.28 5.41
N LYS A 180 -11.94 1.41 4.78
CA LYS A 180 -11.55 0.05 4.41
C LYS A 180 -11.46 -0.05 2.89
N ILE A 181 -10.23 -0.14 2.38
CA ILE A 181 -9.97 -0.18 0.94
C ILE A 181 -10.32 -1.58 0.41
N LYS A 182 -11.22 -1.64 -0.57
CA LYS A 182 -11.56 -2.88 -1.27
C LYS A 182 -10.62 -3.08 -2.44
N THR A 183 -9.84 -4.15 -2.42
CA THR A 183 -8.92 -4.49 -3.51
C THR A 183 -8.70 -5.98 -3.64
N ASN A 184 -8.56 -6.49 -4.87
CA ASN A 184 -8.18 -7.88 -5.13
C ASN A 184 -6.69 -8.12 -4.93
N ARG A 185 -5.86 -7.11 -5.22
CA ARG A 185 -4.41 -7.21 -5.19
C ARG A 185 -3.81 -5.95 -4.59
N VAL A 186 -2.84 -6.12 -3.71
CA VAL A 186 -2.01 -5.02 -3.21
C VAL A 186 -0.53 -5.33 -3.45
N GLU A 187 0.22 -4.31 -3.82
CA GLU A 187 1.66 -4.40 -4.07
C GLU A 187 2.39 -3.27 -3.36
N PHE A 188 3.32 -3.62 -2.49
CA PHE A 188 4.13 -2.70 -1.69
C PHE A 188 5.58 -2.73 -2.16
N HIS A 189 6.21 -1.56 -2.21
CA HIS A 189 7.65 -1.43 -2.39
C HIS A 189 8.26 -0.74 -1.19
N THR A 190 9.11 -1.46 -0.47
CA THR A 190 9.57 -1.11 0.89
C THR A 190 11.09 -1.24 0.97
N VAL A 191 11.72 -0.43 1.82
CA VAL A 191 13.17 -0.27 1.83
C VAL A 191 13.72 -0.24 3.27
N ASN A 192 14.25 -1.38 3.75
CA ASN A 192 14.72 -1.59 5.12
C ASN A 192 13.67 -1.31 6.22
N SER A 193 12.41 -1.61 5.96
CA SER A 193 11.29 -1.07 6.73
C SER A 193 10.05 -1.96 6.65
N THR A 194 9.02 -1.63 7.42
CA THR A 194 7.80 -2.45 7.62
C THR A 194 6.53 -1.68 7.23
N GLU A 195 6.63 -0.77 6.26
CA GLU A 195 5.53 0.14 5.91
C GLU A 195 4.27 -0.59 5.45
N GLU A 196 4.41 -1.76 4.82
CA GLU A 196 3.26 -2.56 4.41
C GLU A 196 2.36 -2.92 5.60
N ALA A 197 2.93 -3.15 6.78
CA ALA A 197 2.19 -3.53 7.98
C ALA A 197 1.29 -2.39 8.51
N ALA A 198 1.57 -1.15 8.14
CA ALA A 198 0.75 0.02 8.46
C ALA A 198 -0.56 0.05 7.64
N ILE A 199 -0.50 -0.34 6.37
CA ILE A 199 -1.63 -0.22 5.43
C ILE A 199 -2.44 -1.51 5.32
N LEU A 200 -1.81 -2.68 5.50
CA LEU A 200 -2.51 -3.97 5.44
C LEU A 200 -3.80 -3.99 6.30
N PRO A 201 -3.83 -3.49 7.56
CA PRO A 201 -5.05 -3.46 8.37
C PRO A 201 -6.16 -2.57 7.80
N CYS A 202 -5.84 -1.63 6.91
CA CYS A 202 -6.79 -0.75 6.24
C CYS A 202 -7.41 -1.40 4.98
N LEU A 203 -7.00 -2.61 4.61
CA LEU A 203 -7.57 -3.35 3.49
C LEU A 203 -8.75 -4.23 3.95
N GLN A 204 -9.75 -4.43 3.08
CA GLN A 204 -10.85 -5.34 3.37
C GLN A 204 -10.41 -6.79 3.09
N SER A 205 -10.21 -7.59 4.16
CA SER A 205 -9.65 -8.95 4.09
C SER A 205 -10.42 -9.87 3.13
N GLY A 206 -11.76 -9.86 3.18
CA GLY A 206 -12.60 -10.72 2.34
C GLY A 206 -12.56 -10.44 0.83
N THR A 207 -11.96 -9.33 0.39
CA THR A 207 -11.75 -9.02 -1.05
C THR A 207 -10.33 -9.29 -1.51
N LEU A 208 -9.38 -9.43 -0.59
CA LEU A 208 -7.96 -9.42 -0.86
C LEU A 208 -7.47 -10.81 -1.26
N GLU A 209 -7.12 -10.98 -2.53
CA GLU A 209 -6.64 -12.25 -3.05
C GLU A 209 -5.11 -12.35 -3.01
N ASN A 210 -4.41 -11.28 -3.40
CA ASN A 210 -2.97 -11.31 -3.58
C ASN A 210 -2.28 -10.14 -2.85
N ILE A 211 -1.30 -10.46 -2.02
CA ILE A 211 -0.43 -9.48 -1.38
C ILE A 211 0.97 -9.67 -1.93
N ILE A 212 1.60 -8.58 -2.36
CA ILE A 212 2.95 -8.62 -2.93
C ILE A 212 3.80 -7.59 -2.23
N ILE A 213 4.93 -8.01 -1.68
CA ILE A 213 5.84 -7.14 -0.95
C ILE A 213 7.22 -7.26 -1.59
N HIS A 214 7.71 -6.14 -2.12
CA HIS A 214 9.08 -6.00 -2.57
C HIS A 214 9.93 -5.50 -1.41
N MET A 215 10.74 -6.42 -0.88
CA MET A 215 11.61 -6.19 0.26
C MET A 215 13.02 -5.87 -0.26
N ARG A 216 13.38 -4.58 -0.30
CA ARG A 216 14.76 -4.17 -0.59
C ARG A 216 15.55 -3.90 0.68
N GLU A 217 16.78 -4.37 0.71
CA GLU A 217 17.71 -4.15 1.84
C GLU A 217 18.97 -3.39 1.41
N TYR A 218 19.12 -2.14 1.88
CA TYR A 218 20.30 -1.30 1.60
C TYR A 218 21.24 -1.11 2.81
N LYS A 219 20.91 -1.59 4.03
CA LYS A 219 21.80 -1.44 5.20
C LYS A 219 23.11 -2.23 5.02
N ASN A 220 24.20 -1.83 5.68
CA ASN A 220 25.56 -2.36 5.45
C ASN A 220 26.06 -3.41 6.48
N THR A 221 25.34 -3.70 7.56
CA THR A 221 25.74 -4.69 8.59
C THR A 221 24.89 -5.96 8.49
N LYS A 222 25.50 -7.15 8.57
CA LYS A 222 24.84 -8.45 8.28
C LYS A 222 23.91 -8.95 9.40
N THR A 223 24.24 -8.72 10.66
CA THR A 223 23.52 -9.36 11.79
C THR A 223 22.19 -8.67 12.09
N ASP A 224 22.17 -7.34 12.16
CA ASP A 224 20.95 -6.57 12.45
C ASP A 224 19.86 -6.79 11.38
N LYS A 225 20.26 -7.08 10.14
CA LYS A 225 19.34 -7.39 9.03
C LYS A 225 18.50 -8.62 9.27
N LEU A 226 19.11 -9.70 9.78
CA LEU A 226 18.41 -10.98 9.93
C LEU A 226 17.34 -10.89 11.02
N ASP A 227 17.63 -10.22 12.13
CA ASP A 227 16.66 -10.05 13.22
C ASP A 227 15.53 -9.10 12.84
N GLU A 228 15.83 -7.99 12.14
CA GLU A 228 14.80 -7.09 11.58
C GLU A 228 13.90 -7.84 10.56
N MET A 229 14.49 -8.65 9.69
CA MET A 229 13.75 -9.45 8.71
C MET A 229 12.89 -10.52 9.38
N ARG A 230 13.43 -11.24 10.37
CA ARG A 230 12.67 -12.21 11.18
C ARG A 230 11.48 -11.53 11.86
N GLU A 231 11.70 -10.37 12.46
CA GLU A 231 10.62 -9.66 13.12
C GLU A 231 9.54 -9.21 12.13
N ARG A 232 9.95 -8.72 10.96
CA ARG A 232 9.05 -8.34 9.87
C ARG A 232 8.22 -9.51 9.36
N ILE A 233 8.85 -10.65 9.10
CA ILE A 233 8.17 -11.86 8.61
C ILE A 233 7.21 -12.40 9.66
N ARG A 234 7.64 -12.45 10.94
CA ARG A 234 6.79 -12.83 12.06
C ARG A 234 5.52 -11.99 12.12
N LYS A 235 5.65 -10.66 12.03
CA LYS A 235 4.50 -9.75 11.99
C LYS A 235 3.58 -10.07 10.82
N LEU A 236 4.11 -10.17 9.60
CA LEU A 236 3.30 -10.48 8.41
C LEU A 236 2.54 -11.81 8.55
N ASN A 237 3.17 -12.84 9.11
CA ASN A 237 2.55 -14.14 9.34
C ASN A 237 1.47 -14.12 10.44
N GLU A 238 1.46 -13.12 11.31
CA GLU A 238 0.43 -12.94 12.33
C GLU A 238 -0.80 -12.18 11.79
N MET A 239 -0.64 -11.37 10.75
CA MET A 239 -1.71 -10.56 10.14
C MET A 239 -2.81 -11.42 9.51
N MET A 240 -4.06 -11.06 9.80
CA MET A 240 -5.23 -11.75 9.27
C MET A 240 -5.29 -11.63 7.75
N GLU A 241 -4.93 -10.46 7.21
CA GLU A 241 -4.92 -10.17 5.78
C GLU A 241 -4.00 -11.13 5.02
N CYS A 242 -2.81 -11.42 5.57
CA CYS A 242 -1.88 -12.38 5.00
C CYS A 242 -2.42 -13.81 5.07
N LYS A 243 -2.97 -14.21 6.21
CA LYS A 243 -3.53 -15.57 6.44
C LYS A 243 -4.73 -15.87 5.56
N GLU A 244 -5.61 -14.89 5.34
CA GLU A 244 -6.85 -15.02 4.56
C GLU A 244 -6.63 -14.83 3.06
N SER A 245 -5.55 -14.14 2.65
CA SER A 245 -5.22 -13.97 1.24
C SER A 245 -4.95 -15.32 0.54
N LYS A 246 -5.27 -15.39 -0.76
CA LYS A 246 -4.97 -16.58 -1.57
C LYS A 246 -3.47 -16.76 -1.78
N MET A 247 -2.71 -15.66 -1.85
CA MET A 247 -1.27 -15.71 -2.11
C MET A 247 -0.54 -14.50 -1.51
N LEU A 248 0.41 -14.76 -0.63
CA LEU A 248 1.42 -13.81 -0.19
C LEU A 248 2.67 -13.99 -1.04
N THR A 249 3.12 -12.96 -1.75
CA THR A 249 4.34 -12.97 -2.56
C THR A 249 5.39 -12.07 -1.95
N LEU A 250 6.55 -12.62 -1.61
CA LEU A 250 7.70 -11.86 -1.12
C LEU A 250 8.79 -11.85 -2.17
N HIS A 251 9.16 -10.66 -2.64
CA HIS A 251 10.37 -10.47 -3.44
C HIS A 251 11.51 -10.11 -2.50
N LEU A 252 12.49 -11.00 -2.42
CA LEU A 252 13.58 -10.98 -1.46
C LEU A 252 14.88 -10.60 -2.17
N ASP A 253 15.58 -9.62 -1.59
CA ASP A 253 16.96 -9.29 -1.93
C ASP A 253 17.88 -9.80 -0.80
N PHE A 254 17.82 -11.10 -0.53
CA PHE A 254 18.42 -11.71 0.66
C PHE A 254 19.13 -13.02 0.33
N ASP A 255 20.42 -13.09 0.70
CA ASP A 255 21.32 -14.13 0.19
C ASP A 255 21.52 -15.34 1.13
N GLU A 256 21.15 -15.27 2.42
CA GLU A 256 21.46 -16.34 3.40
C GLU A 256 20.44 -16.50 4.54
N ASN A 257 19.95 -17.72 4.83
CA ASN A 257 19.12 -18.09 6.00
C ASN A 257 17.76 -17.37 6.15
N PHE A 258 16.95 -17.38 5.10
CA PHE A 258 15.57 -16.89 5.16
C PHE A 258 14.70 -17.69 6.16
N PRO A 259 13.99 -17.04 7.10
CA PRO A 259 13.25 -17.70 8.19
C PRO A 259 11.87 -18.21 7.74
N ILE A 260 11.87 -19.17 6.81
CA ILE A 260 10.65 -19.69 6.19
C ILE A 260 9.69 -20.36 7.19
N GLU A 261 10.22 -20.87 8.31
CA GLU A 261 9.47 -21.46 9.42
C GLU A 261 8.46 -20.48 10.02
N GLN A 262 8.68 -19.19 9.83
CA GLN A 262 7.79 -18.14 10.32
C GLN A 262 6.64 -17.84 9.38
N LEU A 263 6.52 -18.47 8.19
CA LEU A 263 5.46 -18.19 7.20
C LEU A 263 4.43 -19.33 7.05
N LEU A 264 4.39 -20.24 8.02
CA LEU A 264 3.59 -21.45 7.94
C LEU A 264 2.07 -21.24 8.09
N ASN A 265 1.60 -20.02 8.40
CA ASN A 265 0.17 -19.72 8.54
C ASN A 265 -0.48 -19.18 7.26
N CYS A 266 0.29 -18.99 6.18
CA CYS A 266 -0.24 -18.53 4.90
C CYS A 266 -0.77 -19.70 4.06
N ARG A 267 -1.96 -19.56 3.46
CA ARG A 267 -2.52 -20.57 2.54
C ARG A 267 -1.71 -20.69 1.25
N GLY A 268 -1.33 -19.54 0.68
CA GLY A 268 -0.49 -19.47 -0.50
C GLY A 268 0.75 -18.62 -0.22
N LEU A 269 1.92 -19.14 -0.56
CA LEU A 269 3.18 -18.41 -0.42
C LEU A 269 3.98 -18.46 -1.73
N THR A 270 4.37 -17.31 -2.25
CA THR A 270 5.36 -17.19 -3.32
C THR A 270 6.59 -16.48 -2.80
N LEU A 271 7.75 -17.10 -2.94
CA LEU A 271 9.04 -16.45 -2.65
C LEU A 271 9.77 -16.22 -3.98
N ARG A 272 10.30 -15.01 -4.18
CA ARG A 272 11.16 -14.68 -5.31
C ARG A 272 12.51 -14.27 -4.79
N SER A 273 13.56 -14.94 -5.25
CA SER A 273 14.92 -14.73 -4.75
C SER A 273 15.94 -14.88 -5.88
N ASN A 274 17.07 -14.18 -5.75
CA ASN A 274 18.23 -14.36 -6.63
C ASN A 274 19.07 -15.57 -6.23
N THR A 275 18.99 -16.00 -4.96
CA THR A 275 19.68 -17.19 -4.44
C THR A 275 18.70 -18.32 -4.16
N TRP A 276 19.20 -19.56 -4.23
CA TRP A 276 18.46 -20.78 -3.93
C TRP A 276 19.02 -21.57 -2.73
N ARG A 277 20.19 -21.18 -2.21
CA ARG A 277 20.98 -21.99 -1.27
C ARG A 277 20.25 -22.33 0.03
N TRP A 278 19.48 -21.38 0.57
CA TRP A 278 18.71 -21.60 1.81
C TRP A 278 17.44 -22.44 1.60
N PHE A 279 16.97 -22.56 0.36
CA PHE A 279 15.69 -23.21 0.05
C PHE A 279 15.71 -24.73 0.26
N VAL A 280 16.88 -25.36 0.06
CA VAL A 280 17.03 -26.81 0.25
C VAL A 280 16.62 -27.22 1.66
N SER A 281 17.14 -26.54 2.68
CA SER A 281 16.80 -26.80 4.09
C SER A 281 15.37 -26.36 4.46
N ALA A 282 14.81 -25.39 3.74
CA ALA A 282 13.48 -24.83 3.98
C ALA A 282 12.33 -25.77 3.57
N SER A 283 12.58 -26.67 2.62
CA SER A 283 11.56 -27.55 2.02
C SER A 283 10.88 -28.50 3.01
N THR A 284 11.62 -29.05 3.97
CA THR A 284 11.09 -29.96 5.01
C THR A 284 10.24 -29.24 6.06
N ILE A 285 10.39 -27.92 6.17
CA ILE A 285 9.62 -27.07 7.08
C ILE A 285 8.27 -26.73 6.44
N LEU A 286 8.25 -26.41 5.15
CA LEU A 286 7.03 -26.04 4.41
C LEU A 286 5.95 -27.13 4.46
N ILE A 287 6.34 -28.39 4.34
CA ILE A 287 5.42 -29.55 4.40
C ILE A 287 4.79 -29.78 5.78
N GLN A 288 5.34 -29.17 6.83
CA GLN A 288 4.78 -29.24 8.18
C GLN A 288 3.66 -28.21 8.39
N SER A 289 3.46 -27.27 7.44
CA SER A 289 2.36 -26.31 7.55
C SER A 289 1.01 -27.03 7.55
N PRO A 290 0.12 -26.74 8.51
CA PRO A 290 -1.23 -27.30 8.52
C PRO A 290 -2.15 -26.65 7.47
N VAL A 291 -1.81 -25.46 6.96
CA VAL A 291 -2.71 -24.62 6.15
C VAL A 291 -2.18 -24.31 4.75
N LEU A 292 -0.90 -24.54 4.46
CA LEU A 292 -0.30 -24.24 3.17
C LEU A 292 -0.91 -25.14 2.08
N GLU A 293 -1.57 -24.51 1.12
CA GLU A 293 -2.20 -25.14 -0.04
C GLU A 293 -1.28 -25.06 -1.27
N THR A 294 -0.61 -23.92 -1.46
CA THR A 294 0.29 -23.70 -2.61
C THR A 294 1.54 -22.95 -2.17
N PHE A 295 2.69 -23.47 -2.58
CA PHE A 295 3.96 -22.77 -2.46
C PHE A 295 4.62 -22.63 -3.83
N VAL A 296 5.15 -21.46 -4.13
CA VAL A 296 5.87 -21.16 -5.37
C VAL A 296 7.23 -20.55 -5.02
N PHE A 297 8.28 -21.06 -5.63
CA PHE A 297 9.59 -20.45 -5.57
C PHE A 297 10.05 -20.09 -6.98
N ASP A 298 10.10 -18.78 -7.26
CA ASP A 298 10.63 -18.25 -8.52
C ASP A 298 12.11 -17.88 -8.31
N ILE A 299 13.00 -18.44 -9.12
CA ILE A 299 14.45 -18.15 -9.06
C ILE A 299 14.95 -17.70 -10.42
N TYR A 300 15.82 -16.69 -10.42
CA TYR A 300 16.49 -16.24 -11.63
C TYR A 300 17.56 -17.25 -12.13
N ASP A 301 18.27 -17.93 -11.22
CA ASP A 301 19.22 -19.00 -11.56
C ASP A 301 18.66 -20.38 -11.20
N SER A 302 18.20 -21.09 -12.21
CA SER A 302 17.35 -22.26 -12.06
C SER A 302 18.02 -23.60 -12.33
N PHE A 303 19.23 -23.58 -12.89
CA PHE A 303 19.94 -24.79 -13.26
C PHE A 303 20.50 -25.49 -12.03
N GLU A 304 21.22 -24.73 -11.18
CA GLU A 304 21.85 -25.27 -9.98
C GLU A 304 20.85 -25.79 -8.95
N LEU A 305 19.69 -25.12 -8.81
CA LEU A 305 18.61 -25.58 -7.93
C LEU A 305 18.07 -26.96 -8.38
N LYS A 306 17.93 -27.20 -9.68
CA LYS A 306 17.45 -28.49 -10.19
C LYS A 306 18.45 -29.60 -9.88
N GLU A 307 19.73 -29.34 -10.09
CA GLU A 307 20.82 -30.25 -9.72
C GLU A 307 20.79 -30.53 -8.21
N ALA A 308 20.60 -29.49 -7.38
CA ALA A 308 20.52 -29.63 -5.94
C ALA A 308 19.32 -30.46 -5.49
N ILE A 309 18.11 -30.15 -5.99
CA ILE A 309 16.89 -30.92 -5.69
C ILE A 309 17.04 -32.37 -6.14
N ARG A 310 17.72 -32.60 -7.26
CA ARG A 310 17.94 -33.93 -7.80
C ARG A 310 19.15 -34.64 -7.22
N ASN A 311 20.01 -34.02 -6.40
CA ASN A 311 21.21 -34.61 -5.77
C ASN A 311 21.81 -35.80 -6.57
N ASN A 312 22.43 -35.52 -7.74
CA ASN A 312 22.99 -36.53 -8.64
C ASN A 312 21.99 -37.61 -9.13
N GLY A 313 20.72 -37.26 -9.30
CA GLY A 313 19.63 -38.15 -9.74
C GLY A 313 18.71 -38.68 -8.63
N ASN A 314 19.02 -38.48 -7.35
CA ASN A 314 18.16 -38.81 -6.22
C ASN A 314 17.43 -37.57 -5.67
N PRO A 315 16.09 -37.50 -5.69
CA PRO A 315 15.37 -36.37 -5.14
C PRO A 315 15.65 -36.17 -3.64
N LEU A 316 16.09 -34.97 -3.24
CA LEU A 316 16.33 -34.59 -1.83
C LEU A 316 15.11 -34.83 -0.92
N TRP A 317 13.90 -34.92 -1.50
CA TRP A 317 12.66 -34.93 -0.75
C TRP A 317 11.99 -36.31 -0.66
N LYS A 318 12.74 -37.41 -0.81
CA LYS A 318 12.14 -38.77 -0.94
C LYS A 318 11.00 -38.78 -1.96
N ALA A 319 11.20 -38.05 -3.05
CA ALA A 319 10.18 -37.88 -4.06
C ALA A 319 10.11 -39.10 -4.97
N VAL A 320 8.89 -39.59 -5.19
CA VAL A 320 8.62 -40.68 -6.11
C VAL A 320 8.21 -40.09 -7.45
N GLU A 321 9.01 -40.33 -8.47
CA GLU A 321 8.70 -39.91 -9.84
C GLU A 321 7.64 -40.87 -10.41
N THR A 322 6.52 -40.32 -10.88
CA THR A 322 5.42 -41.08 -11.50
C THR A 322 5.18 -40.60 -12.93
N GLN A 323 4.41 -41.34 -13.73
CA GLN A 323 4.05 -40.95 -15.11
C GLN A 323 3.32 -39.60 -15.18
N ASP A 324 2.69 -39.14 -14.09
CA ASP A 324 1.91 -37.89 -14.00
C ASP A 324 2.66 -36.73 -13.31
N GLY A 325 3.94 -36.93 -12.96
CA GLY A 325 4.82 -35.95 -12.30
C GLY A 325 5.56 -36.49 -11.06
N ILE A 326 6.34 -35.63 -10.40
CA ILE A 326 7.04 -35.97 -9.15
C ILE A 326 6.04 -35.83 -7.98
N PHE A 327 5.74 -36.95 -7.30
CA PHE A 327 4.83 -37.02 -6.16
C PHE A 327 5.49 -37.65 -4.94
N MET A 328 4.97 -37.28 -3.77
CA MET A 328 5.35 -37.72 -2.44
C MET A 328 6.59 -37.07 -1.84
N ILE A 329 6.45 -36.71 -0.58
CA ILE A 329 7.54 -36.65 0.39
C ILE A 329 7.11 -37.67 1.43
N GLU A 330 7.62 -38.89 1.32
CA GLU A 330 7.12 -40.04 2.10
C GLU A 330 7.47 -39.88 3.59
N GLY A 331 6.45 -39.72 4.44
CA GLY A 331 6.60 -39.64 5.90
C GLY A 331 5.60 -38.76 6.67
N LEU A 332 4.67 -38.06 6.00
CA LEU A 332 3.69 -37.17 6.65
C LEU A 332 2.30 -37.38 6.03
N GLU A 333 1.23 -37.15 6.81
CA GLU A 333 -0.19 -37.31 6.42
C GLU A 333 -0.66 -36.44 5.23
N GLN A 334 0.23 -35.64 4.62
CA GLN A 334 -0.09 -34.67 3.58
C GLN A 334 0.65 -34.98 2.28
N VAL A 335 -0.07 -34.95 1.16
CA VAL A 335 0.48 -35.20 -0.18
C VAL A 335 0.66 -33.86 -0.92
N PHE A 336 1.87 -33.63 -1.44
CA PHE A 336 2.18 -32.49 -2.28
C PHE A 336 2.59 -32.95 -3.69
N LYS A 337 2.09 -32.25 -4.70
CA LYS A 337 2.56 -32.36 -6.09
C LYS A 337 3.69 -31.37 -6.33
N LEU A 338 4.81 -31.85 -6.84
CA LEU A 338 5.96 -31.03 -7.22
C LEU A 338 5.96 -30.78 -8.74
N GLY A 339 5.78 -29.51 -9.11
CA GLY A 339 5.99 -29.02 -10.48
C GLY A 339 7.29 -28.26 -10.59
N ILE A 340 8.14 -28.63 -11.54
CA ILE A 340 9.41 -27.95 -11.83
C ILE A 340 9.36 -27.45 -13.28
N SER A 341 9.50 -26.13 -13.48
CA SER A 341 9.68 -25.53 -14.81
C SER A 341 11.12 -25.00 -14.98
N ILE A 342 11.40 -24.20 -16.01
CA ILE A 342 12.72 -23.59 -16.18
C ILE A 342 13.08 -22.82 -14.91
N SER A 343 12.34 -21.77 -14.53
CA SER A 343 12.69 -20.85 -13.43
C SER A 343 11.78 -20.91 -12.20
N ARG A 344 10.93 -21.95 -12.09
CA ARG A 344 9.91 -22.03 -11.05
C ARG A 344 9.80 -23.43 -10.45
N ILE A 345 9.73 -23.48 -9.13
CA ILE A 345 9.24 -24.61 -8.37
C ILE A 345 7.84 -24.30 -7.87
N ARG A 346 6.96 -25.28 -7.95
CA ARG A 346 5.63 -25.21 -7.37
C ARG A 346 5.33 -26.47 -6.56
N LEU A 347 4.96 -26.29 -5.31
CA LEU A 347 4.38 -27.31 -4.46
C LEU A 347 2.88 -27.04 -4.34
N THR A 348 2.04 -28.05 -4.53
CA THR A 348 0.59 -27.91 -4.39
C THR A 348 0.04 -29.09 -3.59
N ARG A 349 -0.61 -28.80 -2.46
CA ARG A 349 -1.26 -29.80 -1.63
C ARG A 349 -2.41 -30.45 -2.40
N GLN A 350 -2.52 -31.77 -2.34
CA GLN A 350 -3.54 -32.56 -3.03
C GLN A 350 -4.77 -32.83 -2.15
#